data_AF-A0A7L4DY65-F1
#
_entry.id   AF-A0A7L4DY65-F1
#
_cell.length_a   1.000
_cell.length_b   1.000
_cell.length_c   1.000
_cell.angle_alpha   90.00
_cell.angle_beta   90.00
_cell.angle_gamma   90.00
#
_symmetry.space_group_name_H-M   'P 1'
#
loop_
_entity.id
_entity.type
_entity.pdbx_description
1 polymer ?
#
loop_
_entity_poly.entity_id
_entity_poly.type
_entity_poly.pdbx_seq_one_letter_code
_entity_poly.pdbx_strand_id
1 'polypeptide(L)'
;IAPENDNSKTISIFCSACQQMIYPHHLLYHKKTHKALTLLGFDSPQTKTDNKTLLAQRQKLLSKLTKIPKYSETHRQKIDYSFEFLIDNHTPVSCCDLPNSNNPSTFKKVRNSLIKALSICQDKNSTWQADMEDRIIVLDNYGNRSDTCFLGLVDGCHGATAAETVAAELPLLFLDQLAQTDSSYKMSKDEQQILDSFATVIKADYREKDKVFSDKPGNDETNTTNTYKWIHKAYAKSFWRMDRLLRLGRNEVSKVRWSGCSAVTCLVERIPREETDATAEEERKPFENNTHSPSARTAKGVAGLLHIANIGNAHAVLCKNGKSHCLSKEHSTSNLNERKRVLQNGGRISTNEPDGLVEGYLRTTRGLGHHGDPVLKRSVIPVPHTLSVPVDDTCQFLILASNGLWEVLDYNEVLTLTLTTFTHYLRIYECVQQNGTSPFVCRYLMPLAEENLNDSKAINDLQDGTEILHSSKGIFLTDSKGNLKQNKPNYAGQELLKTVPPVGSTPSPSQFEVDTKTYLSNCESPSAGRGRVTPETLYDKAASYISEQLVKTALAAGSRDNITILVALLSGC
;
A
#
# COMPACT_ATOMS: atom_id res chain seq x y z
N ILE A 1 19.58 -4.33 -39.89
CA ILE A 1 18.11 -4.23 -39.79
C ILE A 1 17.84 -3.84 -38.35
N ALA A 2 17.58 -2.55 -38.10
CA ALA A 2 17.23 -2.06 -36.77
C ALA A 2 15.90 -2.69 -36.35
N PRO A 3 15.72 -3.07 -35.07
CA PRO A 3 14.44 -3.61 -34.62
C PRO A 3 13.41 -2.49 -34.72
N GLU A 4 12.32 -2.76 -35.45
CA GLU A 4 11.15 -1.90 -35.47
C GLU A 4 10.61 -1.78 -34.04
N ASN A 5 10.50 -0.54 -33.59
CA ASN A 5 9.94 -0.10 -32.31
C ASN A 5 8.64 -0.83 -31.93
N ASP A 6 8.66 -1.65 -30.88
CA ASP A 6 7.46 -2.04 -30.10
C ASP A 6 6.95 -0.86 -29.21
N ASN A 7 7.51 0.35 -29.39
CA ASN A 7 7.14 1.59 -28.69
C ASN A 7 5.69 2.05 -28.95
N SER A 8 4.92 1.38 -29.81
CA SER A 8 3.51 1.73 -30.09
C SER A 8 2.52 1.24 -29.02
N LYS A 9 2.94 0.37 -28.08
CA LYS A 9 2.05 -0.23 -27.08
C LYS A 9 2.20 0.33 -25.66
N THR A 10 3.23 1.13 -25.40
CA THR A 10 3.58 1.52 -24.03
C THR A 10 3.10 2.94 -23.74
N ILE A 11 2.08 3.06 -22.87
CA ILE A 11 1.55 4.35 -22.41
C ILE A 11 2.68 5.14 -21.73
N SER A 12 2.90 6.38 -22.20
CA SER A 12 3.86 7.30 -21.60
C SER A 12 3.34 7.82 -20.26
N ILE A 13 4.26 8.06 -19.34
CA ILE A 13 3.99 8.49 -17.97
C ILE A 13 4.28 9.97 -17.88
N PHE A 14 3.39 10.69 -17.21
CA PHE A 14 3.57 12.11 -16.93
C PHE A 14 4.38 12.30 -15.66
N CYS A 15 5.60 12.83 -15.75
CA CYS A 15 6.43 13.03 -14.56
C CYS A 15 5.90 14.18 -13.69
N SER A 16 5.62 13.90 -12.42
CA SER A 16 5.06 14.89 -11.49
C SER A 16 5.97 16.09 -11.24
N ALA A 17 7.30 15.90 -11.28
CA ALA A 17 8.28 16.94 -10.96
C ALA A 17 8.51 17.95 -12.10
N CYS A 18 8.52 17.50 -13.36
CA CYS A 18 8.86 18.34 -14.51
C CYS A 18 7.73 18.47 -15.54
N GLN A 19 6.63 17.74 -15.37
CA GLN A 19 5.43 17.77 -16.22
C GLN A 19 5.71 17.32 -17.67
N GLN A 20 6.73 16.48 -17.89
CA GLN A 20 7.06 15.91 -19.20
C GLN A 20 6.53 14.49 -19.35
N MET A 21 6.20 14.10 -20.58
CA MET A 21 5.83 12.72 -20.93
C MET A 21 7.07 11.87 -21.14
N ILE A 22 7.15 10.74 -20.44
CA ILE A 22 8.34 9.90 -20.37
C ILE A 22 7.94 8.45 -20.57
N TYR A 23 8.69 7.73 -21.39
CA TYR A 23 8.50 6.29 -21.50
C TYR A 23 8.94 5.59 -20.21
N PRO A 24 8.22 4.54 -19.77
CA PRO A 24 8.53 3.85 -18.51
C PRO A 24 10.00 3.46 -18.34
N HIS A 25 10.65 2.93 -19.40
CA HIS A 25 12.06 2.52 -19.38
C HIS A 25 13.07 3.66 -19.13
N HIS A 26 12.68 4.92 -19.37
CA HIS A 26 13.52 6.09 -19.06
C HIS A 26 13.19 6.73 -17.70
N LEU A 27 12.10 6.31 -17.05
CA LEU A 27 11.61 6.98 -15.84
C LEU A 27 12.61 6.92 -14.69
N LEU A 28 13.25 5.77 -14.45
CA LEU A 28 14.23 5.61 -13.37
C LEU A 28 15.39 6.60 -13.52
N TYR A 29 15.98 6.66 -14.71
CA TYR A 29 17.10 7.55 -14.99
C TYR A 29 16.66 9.01 -14.88
N HIS A 30 15.50 9.34 -15.45
CA HIS A 30 14.94 10.69 -15.38
C HIS A 30 14.71 11.16 -13.93
N LYS A 31 14.14 10.31 -13.07
CA LYS A 31 13.97 10.62 -11.64
C LYS A 31 15.29 10.76 -10.90
N LYS A 32 16.31 9.96 -11.26
CA LYS A 32 17.67 10.13 -10.70
C LYS A 32 18.26 11.48 -11.09
N THR A 33 18.04 11.95 -12.31
CA THR A 33 18.45 13.30 -12.75
C THR A 33 17.81 14.38 -11.88
N HIS A 34 16.50 14.29 -11.61
CA HIS A 34 15.82 15.24 -10.71
C HIS A 34 16.40 15.24 -9.30
N LYS A 35 16.64 14.04 -8.73
CA LYS A 35 17.24 13.90 -7.40
C LYS A 35 18.64 14.51 -7.35
N ALA A 36 19.46 14.27 -8.37
CA ALA A 36 20.80 14.82 -8.47
C ALA A 36 20.80 16.36 -8.58
N LEU A 37 19.93 16.92 -9.43
CA LEU A 37 19.75 18.37 -9.58
C LEU A 37 19.28 19.03 -8.29
N THR A 38 18.30 18.42 -7.62
CA THR A 38 17.77 18.90 -6.34
C THR A 38 18.87 18.91 -5.27
N LEU A 39 19.72 17.87 -5.21
CA LEU A 39 20.82 17.82 -4.25
C LEU A 39 21.89 18.89 -4.52
N LEU A 40 22.11 19.24 -5.79
CA LEU A 40 22.96 20.38 -6.16
C LEU A 40 22.28 21.75 -5.94
N GLY A 41 21.03 21.77 -5.47
CA GLY A 41 20.30 22.99 -5.12
C GLY A 41 19.74 23.73 -6.34
N PHE A 42 19.36 23.01 -7.40
CA PHE A 42 18.57 23.55 -8.50
C PHE A 42 17.07 23.34 -8.22
N ASP A 43 16.29 24.41 -8.31
CA ASP A 43 14.86 24.39 -8.00
C ASP A 43 13.98 23.95 -9.18
N SER A 44 14.49 24.00 -10.42
CA SER A 44 13.77 23.59 -11.62
C SER A 44 14.54 22.54 -12.43
N PRO A 45 13.94 21.35 -12.64
CA PRO A 45 14.55 20.29 -13.44
C PRO A 45 14.55 20.54 -14.96
N GLN A 46 13.88 21.60 -15.42
CA GLN A 46 13.73 21.92 -16.86
C GLN A 46 14.94 22.68 -17.42
N THR A 47 15.84 23.15 -16.55
CA THR A 47 17.00 23.95 -16.98
C THR A 47 18.10 23.02 -17.46
N LYS A 48 18.34 22.95 -18.79
CA LYS A 48 19.58 22.35 -19.32
C LYS A 48 20.76 23.09 -18.70
N THR A 49 21.46 22.42 -17.80
CA THR A 49 22.51 23.05 -16.99
C THR A 49 23.85 22.72 -17.63
N ASP A 50 24.62 23.75 -17.99
CA ASP A 50 25.98 23.56 -18.54
C ASP A 50 26.92 22.96 -17.48
N ASN A 51 27.89 22.16 -17.92
CA ASN A 51 28.86 21.49 -17.06
C ASN A 51 29.63 22.48 -16.17
N LYS A 52 29.91 23.69 -16.67
CA LYS A 52 30.56 24.75 -15.89
C LYS A 52 29.69 25.22 -14.72
N THR A 53 28.37 25.30 -14.93
CA THR A 53 27.41 25.73 -13.91
C THR A 53 27.25 24.67 -12.84
N LEU A 54 27.18 23.39 -13.23
CA LEU A 54 27.18 22.26 -12.29
C LEU A 54 28.44 22.25 -11.42
N LEU A 55 29.62 22.50 -12.02
CA LEU A 55 30.89 22.51 -11.31
C LEU A 55 30.98 23.67 -10.30
N ALA A 56 30.57 24.87 -10.73
CA ALA A 56 30.54 26.05 -9.85
C ALA A 56 29.60 25.84 -8.66
N GLN A 57 28.43 25.25 -8.90
CA GLN A 57 27.45 24.96 -7.86
C GLN A 57 27.95 23.88 -6.88
N ARG A 58 28.58 22.81 -7.38
CA ARG A 58 29.27 21.81 -6.54
C ARG A 58 30.30 22.47 -5.64
N GLN A 59 31.20 23.28 -6.20
CA GLN A 59 32.24 23.98 -5.42
C GLN A 59 31.63 24.87 -4.33
N LYS A 60 30.55 25.60 -4.66
CA LYS A 60 29.81 26.43 -3.71
C LYS A 60 29.24 25.61 -2.55
N LEU A 61 28.61 24.46 -2.81
CA LEU A 61 28.07 23.60 -1.76
C LEU A 61 29.16 23.00 -0.87
N LEU A 62 30.26 22.52 -1.47
CA LEU A 62 31.40 21.99 -0.73
C LEU A 62 32.04 23.07 0.16
N SER A 63 32.16 24.31 -0.32
CA SER A 63 32.68 25.44 0.48
C SER A 63 31.79 25.82 1.67
N LYS A 64 30.48 25.52 1.61
CA LYS A 64 29.56 25.72 2.73
C LYS A 64 29.70 24.59 3.76
N LEU A 65 29.86 23.34 3.29
CA LEU A 65 30.03 22.17 4.15
C LEU A 65 31.30 22.22 4.99
N THR A 66 32.41 22.75 4.45
CA THR A 66 33.67 22.92 5.19
C THR A 66 33.58 23.93 6.33
N LYS A 67 32.56 24.80 6.34
CA LYS A 67 32.32 25.80 7.41
C LYS A 67 31.46 25.27 8.56
N ILE A 68 30.88 24.07 8.43
CA ILE A 68 30.03 23.47 9.45
C ILE A 68 30.92 22.67 10.43
N PRO A 69 30.84 22.91 11.75
CA PRO A 69 31.72 22.27 12.73
C PRO A 69 31.56 20.75 12.81
N LYS A 70 30.44 20.23 12.29
CA LYS A 70 30.16 18.80 12.15
C LYS A 70 30.28 18.42 10.67
N TYR A 71 31.52 18.21 10.22
CA TYR A 71 31.79 17.77 8.85
C TYR A 71 31.21 16.37 8.63
N SER A 72 30.26 16.23 7.70
CA SER A 72 29.71 14.93 7.32
C SER A 72 30.23 14.53 5.95
N GLU A 73 31.16 13.59 5.93
CA GLU A 73 31.71 13.00 4.71
C GLU A 73 30.62 12.48 3.75
N THR A 74 29.48 12.04 4.30
CA THR A 74 28.32 11.53 3.57
C THR A 74 27.62 12.59 2.71
N HIS A 75 27.41 13.81 3.22
CA HIS A 75 26.82 14.89 2.41
C HIS A 75 27.74 15.29 1.26
N ARG A 76 29.06 15.24 1.48
CA ARG A 76 30.04 15.46 0.41
C ARG A 76 29.95 14.37 -0.66
N GLN A 77 29.97 13.10 -0.26
CA GLN A 77 29.82 11.97 -1.18
C GLN A 77 28.55 12.10 -2.02
N LYS A 78 27.40 12.42 -1.41
CA LYS A 78 26.14 12.60 -2.14
C LYS A 78 26.25 13.70 -3.20
N ILE A 79 26.87 14.84 -2.87
CA ILE A 79 27.09 15.94 -3.81
C ILE A 79 28.00 15.50 -4.96
N ASP A 80 29.10 14.82 -4.64
CA ASP A 80 30.07 14.34 -5.62
C ASP A 80 29.43 13.32 -6.59
N TYR A 81 28.72 12.31 -6.06
CA TYR A 81 27.98 11.34 -6.88
C TYR A 81 26.92 11.99 -7.76
N SER A 82 26.19 12.98 -7.25
CA SER A 82 25.16 13.68 -8.03
C SER A 82 25.76 14.50 -9.18
N PHE A 83 26.91 15.11 -8.93
CA PHE A 83 27.64 15.84 -9.96
C PHE A 83 28.21 14.91 -11.04
N GLU A 84 28.85 13.81 -10.64
CA GLU A 84 29.37 12.80 -11.57
C GLU A 84 28.24 12.22 -12.42
N PHE A 85 27.11 11.85 -11.80
CA PHE A 85 25.94 11.32 -12.50
C PHE A 85 25.37 12.28 -13.55
N LEU A 86 25.42 13.59 -13.32
CA LEU A 86 24.89 14.60 -14.24
C LEU A 86 25.87 14.94 -15.37
N ILE A 87 27.18 14.77 -15.16
CA ILE A 87 28.20 14.99 -16.18
C ILE A 87 28.37 13.77 -17.08
N ASP A 88 28.26 12.57 -16.51
CA ASP A 88 28.24 11.36 -17.31
C ASP A 88 26.96 11.37 -18.14
N ASN A 89 27.14 11.67 -19.44
CA ASN A 89 26.14 11.47 -20.49
C ASN A 89 25.90 9.97 -20.70
N HIS A 90 25.48 9.26 -19.66
CA HIS A 90 25.03 7.89 -19.79
C HIS A 90 23.83 7.90 -20.74
N THR A 91 24.02 7.41 -21.96
CA THR A 91 22.91 6.82 -22.70
C THR A 91 22.26 5.82 -21.75
N PRO A 92 20.95 5.94 -21.45
CA PRO A 92 20.28 4.97 -20.61
C PRO A 92 20.57 3.61 -21.21
N VAL A 93 21.29 2.77 -20.46
CA VAL A 93 21.45 1.37 -20.83
C VAL A 93 20.03 0.86 -20.85
N SER A 94 19.52 0.60 -22.07
CA SER A 94 18.25 -0.06 -22.30
C SER A 94 18.16 -1.16 -21.26
N CYS A 95 17.25 -1.00 -20.30
CA CYS A 95 16.97 -2.08 -19.36
C CYS A 95 16.64 -3.27 -20.26
N CYS A 96 17.45 -4.33 -20.16
CA CYS A 96 17.40 -5.50 -21.02
C CYS A 96 15.95 -5.88 -21.29
N ASP A 97 15.60 -6.20 -22.54
CA ASP A 97 14.25 -6.62 -22.96
C ASP A 97 13.61 -7.43 -21.84
N LEU A 98 12.73 -6.79 -21.06
CA LEU A 98 12.07 -7.48 -19.97
C LEU A 98 11.25 -8.57 -20.66
N PRO A 99 11.36 -9.84 -20.23
CA PRO A 99 10.47 -10.86 -20.76
C PRO A 99 9.05 -10.35 -20.59
N ASN A 100 8.25 -10.41 -21.66
CA ASN A 100 6.84 -10.09 -21.63
C ASN A 100 6.17 -11.02 -20.60
N SER A 101 6.14 -10.58 -19.35
CA SER A 101 5.53 -11.30 -18.24
C SER A 101 4.03 -11.10 -18.40
N ASN A 102 3.40 -12.02 -19.14
CA ASN A 102 1.96 -12.13 -19.20
C ASN A 102 1.46 -12.78 -17.91
N ASN A 103 1.56 -12.06 -16.79
CA ASN A 103 0.88 -12.48 -15.58
C ASN A 103 -0.57 -11.98 -15.66
N PRO A 104 -1.55 -12.90 -15.86
CA PRO A 104 -2.93 -12.49 -16.02
C PRO A 104 -3.44 -11.89 -14.71
N SER A 105 -4.12 -10.76 -14.81
CA SER A 105 -4.87 -10.23 -13.68
C SER A 105 -6.00 -11.19 -13.30
N THR A 106 -6.24 -11.33 -11.99
CA THR A 106 -7.33 -12.12 -11.44
C THR A 106 -8.46 -11.20 -11.01
N PHE A 107 -9.65 -11.46 -11.54
CA PHE A 107 -10.88 -10.79 -11.15
C PHE A 107 -11.47 -11.39 -9.89
N LYS A 108 -11.99 -10.55 -9.01
CA LYS A 108 -12.82 -10.99 -7.89
C LYS A 108 -14.12 -10.21 -7.87
N LYS A 109 -15.24 -10.89 -8.09
CA LYS A 109 -16.56 -10.27 -7.92
C LYS A 109 -16.87 -10.12 -6.43
N VAL A 110 -17.24 -8.91 -6.02
CA VAL A 110 -17.62 -8.56 -4.64
C VAL A 110 -19.07 -8.09 -4.66
N ARG A 111 -19.86 -8.41 -3.63
CA ARG A 111 -21.28 -8.02 -3.55
C ARG A 111 -21.50 -6.60 -3.02
N ASN A 112 -20.47 -6.01 -2.42
CA ASN A 112 -20.50 -4.63 -1.94
C ASN A 112 -20.85 -3.65 -3.07
N SER A 113 -22.00 -3.00 -2.91
CA SER A 113 -22.56 -2.10 -3.92
C SER A 113 -21.81 -0.78 -4.15
N LEU A 114 -20.79 -0.46 -3.34
CA LEU A 114 -19.87 0.66 -3.60
C LEU A 114 -18.73 0.27 -4.55
N ILE A 115 -18.47 -1.01 -4.74
CA ILE A 115 -17.40 -1.54 -5.59
C ILE A 115 -18.04 -2.09 -6.87
N LYS A 116 -17.85 -1.41 -8.00
CA LYS A 116 -18.33 -1.86 -9.31
C LYS A 116 -17.52 -3.03 -9.87
N ALA A 117 -16.21 -3.00 -9.65
CA ALA A 117 -15.29 -4.05 -10.08
C ALA A 117 -14.03 -4.07 -9.21
N LEU A 118 -13.42 -5.24 -9.09
CA LEU A 118 -12.18 -5.43 -8.33
C LEU A 118 -11.23 -6.34 -9.13
N SER A 119 -10.04 -5.82 -9.41
CA SER A 119 -8.97 -6.55 -10.08
C SER A 119 -7.72 -6.63 -9.22
N ILE A 120 -7.03 -7.75 -9.33
CA ILE A 120 -5.75 -8.03 -8.69
C ILE A 120 -4.75 -8.40 -9.78
N CYS A 121 -3.59 -7.76 -9.79
CA CYS A 121 -2.47 -8.16 -10.62
C CYS A 121 -1.22 -8.32 -9.75
N GLN A 122 -0.52 -9.43 -9.94
CA GLN A 122 0.68 -9.79 -9.19
C GLN A 122 1.79 -10.18 -10.17
N ASP A 123 2.99 -9.69 -9.91
CA ASP A 123 4.20 -10.10 -10.61
C ASP A 123 5.31 -10.32 -9.59
N LYS A 124 5.91 -11.51 -9.65
CA LYS A 124 7.01 -11.88 -8.77
C LYS A 124 8.24 -11.03 -9.01
N ASN A 125 8.41 -10.49 -10.22
CA ASN A 125 9.63 -9.87 -10.69
C ASN A 125 10.80 -10.84 -10.62
N SER A 126 10.71 -11.93 -11.41
CA SER A 126 11.65 -13.05 -11.38
C SER A 126 13.10 -12.68 -11.68
N THR A 127 13.33 -11.48 -12.23
CA THR A 127 14.67 -10.91 -12.44
C THR A 127 15.37 -10.63 -11.11
N TRP A 128 14.63 -10.20 -10.09
CA TRP A 128 15.16 -9.73 -8.82
C TRP A 128 14.76 -10.60 -7.63
N GLN A 129 13.61 -11.28 -7.71
CA GLN A 129 13.04 -12.04 -6.59
C GLN A 129 12.85 -13.51 -6.96
N ALA A 130 13.23 -14.39 -6.03
CA ALA A 130 13.08 -15.83 -6.18
C ALA A 130 11.63 -16.29 -6.00
N ASP A 131 10.91 -15.70 -5.05
CA ASP A 131 9.57 -16.11 -4.62
C ASP A 131 8.59 -14.93 -4.59
N MET A 132 7.28 -15.23 -4.66
CA MET A 132 6.22 -14.23 -4.46
C MET A 132 5.90 -14.16 -2.97
N GLU A 133 6.40 -13.14 -2.29
CA GLU A 133 6.23 -12.95 -0.85
C GLU A 133 4.94 -12.19 -0.52
N ASP A 134 4.45 -11.34 -1.44
CA ASP A 134 3.22 -10.58 -1.25
C ASP A 134 1.97 -11.46 -1.16
N ARG A 135 1.01 -11.03 -0.34
CA ARG A 135 -0.30 -11.65 -0.16
C ARG A 135 -1.41 -10.64 -0.22
N ILE A 136 -2.59 -11.11 -0.62
CA ILE A 136 -3.79 -10.28 -0.78
C ILE A 136 -4.92 -10.88 0.03
N ILE A 137 -5.71 -10.00 0.62
CA ILE A 137 -6.90 -10.31 1.39
C ILE A 137 -8.09 -9.69 0.67
N VAL A 138 -9.08 -10.51 0.34
CA VAL A 138 -10.38 -10.04 -0.16
C VAL A 138 -11.45 -10.90 0.47
N LEU A 139 -12.21 -10.31 1.40
CA LEU A 139 -13.31 -10.96 2.10
C LEU A 139 -14.59 -10.14 1.84
N ASP A 140 -15.56 -10.78 1.19
CA ASP A 140 -16.86 -10.20 0.90
C ASP A 140 -17.86 -10.51 2.02
N ASN A 141 -18.81 -9.61 2.27
CA ASN A 141 -19.74 -9.65 3.41
C ASN A 141 -19.04 -9.92 4.74
N TYR A 142 -17.96 -9.17 4.97
CA TYR A 142 -17.05 -9.38 6.09
C TYR A 142 -17.79 -9.29 7.44
N GLY A 143 -17.63 -10.33 8.27
CA GLY A 143 -18.37 -10.48 9.52
C GLY A 143 -19.85 -10.80 9.34
N ASN A 144 -20.22 -11.49 8.25
CA ASN A 144 -21.60 -11.82 7.88
C ASN A 144 -22.53 -10.60 7.82
N ARG A 145 -21.96 -9.42 7.54
CA ARG A 145 -22.68 -8.17 7.36
C ARG A 145 -22.78 -7.89 5.86
N SER A 146 -23.98 -7.63 5.37
CA SER A 146 -24.18 -7.30 3.96
C SER A 146 -23.55 -5.96 3.62
N ASP A 147 -23.12 -5.79 2.36
CA ASP A 147 -22.50 -4.55 1.87
C ASP A 147 -21.27 -4.09 2.69
N THR A 148 -20.54 -5.05 3.25
CA THR A 148 -19.21 -4.83 3.82
C THR A 148 -18.17 -5.63 3.06
N CYS A 149 -17.00 -5.05 2.81
CA CYS A 149 -15.88 -5.76 2.19
C CYS A 149 -14.59 -5.41 2.90
N PHE A 150 -13.80 -6.44 3.23
CA PHE A 150 -12.47 -6.28 3.80
C PHE A 150 -11.43 -6.61 2.74
N LEU A 151 -10.69 -5.58 2.33
CA LEU A 151 -9.62 -5.64 1.35
C LEU A 151 -8.27 -5.46 2.07
N GLY A 152 -7.23 -6.12 1.60
CA GLY A 152 -5.90 -5.94 2.16
C GLY A 152 -4.81 -6.41 1.22
N LEU A 153 -3.64 -5.81 1.40
CA LEU A 153 -2.41 -6.16 0.73
C LEU A 153 -1.32 -6.25 1.80
N VAL A 154 -0.58 -7.35 1.78
CA VAL A 154 0.52 -7.64 2.68
C VAL A 154 1.76 -7.81 1.84
N ASP A 155 2.71 -6.92 1.99
CA ASP A 155 3.99 -6.90 1.28
C ASP A 155 5.02 -7.63 2.16
N GLY A 156 5.43 -8.82 1.71
CA GLY A 156 6.27 -9.74 2.47
C GLY A 156 7.75 -9.42 2.29
N CYS A 157 8.55 -9.62 3.34
CA CYS A 157 9.99 -9.46 3.23
C CYS A 157 10.77 -10.54 3.99
N HIS A 158 11.87 -10.98 3.37
CA HIS A 158 12.76 -12.03 3.90
C HIS A 158 12.01 -13.35 4.15
N GLY A 159 11.05 -13.68 3.28
CA GLY A 159 10.26 -14.90 3.28
C GLY A 159 8.75 -14.64 3.39
N ALA A 160 7.96 -15.45 2.68
CA ALA A 160 6.51 -15.32 2.62
C ALA A 160 5.77 -15.69 3.93
N THR A 161 6.39 -16.40 4.87
CA THR A 161 5.69 -16.99 6.03
C THR A 161 4.98 -15.95 6.90
N ALA A 162 5.59 -14.77 7.10
CA ALA A 162 4.96 -13.70 7.87
C ALA A 162 3.73 -13.16 7.14
N ALA A 163 3.87 -12.86 5.85
CA ALA A 163 2.80 -12.34 5.02
C ALA A 163 1.63 -13.34 4.89
N GLU A 164 1.91 -14.63 4.72
CA GLU A 164 0.92 -15.71 4.69
C GLU A 164 0.12 -15.78 5.99
N THR A 165 0.81 -15.74 7.12
CA THR A 165 0.19 -15.81 8.45
C THR A 165 -0.68 -14.58 8.71
N VAL A 166 -0.18 -13.39 8.37
CA VAL A 166 -0.94 -12.13 8.48
C VAL A 166 -2.16 -12.14 7.58
N ALA A 167 -2.04 -12.58 6.33
CA ALA A 167 -3.17 -12.65 5.40
C ALA A 167 -4.28 -13.60 5.88
N ALA A 168 -3.91 -14.69 6.55
CA ALA A 168 -4.86 -15.67 7.07
C ALA A 168 -5.50 -15.25 8.41
N GLU A 169 -4.73 -14.64 9.32
CA GLU A 169 -5.14 -14.50 10.74
C GLU A 169 -5.51 -13.07 11.14
N LEU A 170 -4.93 -12.04 10.51
CA LEU A 170 -5.23 -10.63 10.82
C LEU A 170 -6.72 -10.29 10.64
N PRO A 171 -7.42 -10.75 9.58
CA PRO A 171 -8.85 -10.48 9.43
C PRO A 171 -9.67 -11.10 10.56
N LEU A 172 -9.26 -12.25 11.10
CA LEU A 172 -9.99 -12.87 12.22
C LEU A 172 -9.81 -12.08 13.51
N LEU A 173 -8.58 -11.64 13.80
CA LEU A 173 -8.28 -10.79 14.95
C LEU A 173 -9.03 -9.45 14.89
N PHE A 174 -9.15 -8.88 13.69
CA PHE A 174 -9.90 -7.64 13.50
C PHE A 174 -11.41 -7.84 13.68
N LEU A 175 -11.96 -8.94 13.14
CA LEU A 175 -13.37 -9.26 13.28
C LEU A 175 -13.75 -9.48 14.76
N ASP A 176 -12.90 -10.16 15.54
CA ASP A 176 -13.07 -10.31 17.00
C ASP A 176 -13.22 -8.95 17.70
N GLN A 177 -12.40 -7.96 17.31
CA GLN A 177 -12.44 -6.64 17.91
C GLN A 177 -13.64 -5.81 17.46
N LEU A 178 -14.10 -5.98 16.22
CA LEU A 178 -15.31 -5.35 15.72
C LEU A 178 -16.55 -5.94 16.42
N ALA A 179 -16.70 -7.26 16.47
CA ALA A 179 -17.85 -7.95 17.05
C ALA A 179 -18.02 -7.68 18.56
N GLN A 180 -16.92 -7.43 19.28
CA GLN A 180 -16.97 -7.01 20.69
C GLN A 180 -17.56 -5.61 20.89
N THR A 181 -17.46 -4.74 19.89
CA THR A 181 -17.91 -3.33 19.98
C THR A 181 -19.23 -3.10 19.26
N ASP A 182 -19.45 -3.78 18.14
CA ASP A 182 -20.63 -3.68 17.30
C ASP A 182 -21.19 -5.09 17.02
N SER A 183 -22.38 -5.35 17.57
CA SER A 183 -23.11 -6.62 17.42
C SER A 183 -23.58 -6.91 15.99
N SER A 184 -23.48 -5.96 15.07
CA SER A 184 -23.80 -6.17 13.65
C SER A 184 -22.83 -7.13 12.98
N TYR A 185 -21.60 -7.23 13.47
CA TYR A 185 -20.60 -8.19 13.01
C TYR A 185 -20.78 -9.53 13.74
N LYS A 186 -20.94 -10.60 12.95
CA LYS A 186 -21.13 -11.95 13.45
C LYS A 186 -20.00 -12.86 12.96
N MET A 187 -19.51 -13.69 13.86
CA MET A 187 -18.51 -14.71 13.56
C MET A 187 -19.16 -16.07 13.32
N SER A 188 -18.63 -16.82 12.37
CA SER A 188 -18.99 -18.22 12.17
C SER A 188 -18.38 -19.11 13.25
N LYS A 189 -18.89 -20.33 13.40
CA LYS A 189 -18.37 -21.31 14.36
C LYS A 189 -16.90 -21.67 14.07
N ASP A 190 -16.53 -21.78 12.80
CA ASP A 190 -15.17 -22.12 12.39
C ASP A 190 -14.19 -20.99 12.71
N GLU A 191 -14.59 -19.74 12.45
CA GLU A 191 -13.78 -18.56 12.82
C GLU A 191 -13.60 -18.46 14.34
N GLN A 192 -14.66 -18.75 15.11
CA GLN A 192 -14.59 -18.77 16.58
C GLN A 192 -13.62 -19.85 17.08
N GLN A 193 -13.66 -21.05 16.50
CA GLN A 193 -12.74 -22.13 16.85
C GLN A 193 -11.27 -21.74 16.59
N ILE A 194 -10.99 -21.01 15.50
CA ILE A 194 -9.65 -20.49 15.22
C ILE A 194 -9.25 -19.44 16.27
N LEU A 195 -10.14 -18.52 16.64
CA LEU A 195 -9.86 -17.53 17.69
C LEU A 195 -9.61 -18.17 19.05
N ASP A 196 -10.35 -19.22 19.39
CA ASP A 196 -10.16 -19.96 20.64
C ASP A 196 -8.75 -20.57 20.69
N SER A 197 -8.21 -21.00 19.53
CA SER A 197 -6.82 -21.45 19.43
C SER A 197 -5.78 -20.37 19.74
N PHE A 198 -6.13 -19.07 19.61
CA PHE A 198 -5.25 -17.96 19.96
C PHE A 198 -5.19 -17.68 21.46
N ALA A 199 -6.07 -18.26 22.28
CA ALA A 199 -6.08 -18.08 23.73
C ALA A 199 -4.75 -18.51 24.38
N THR A 200 -4.01 -19.43 23.76
CA THR A 200 -2.68 -19.83 24.23
C THR A 200 -1.65 -18.71 24.15
N VAL A 201 -1.82 -17.78 23.21
CA VAL A 201 -0.91 -16.67 22.92
C VAL A 201 -1.41 -15.36 23.56
N ILE A 202 -2.71 -15.09 23.41
CA ILE A 202 -3.40 -13.89 23.89
C ILE A 202 -4.04 -14.19 25.26
N LYS A 203 -3.15 -14.46 26.22
CA LYS A 203 -3.49 -14.74 27.62
C LYS A 203 -4.05 -13.48 28.31
N ALA A 204 -4.70 -13.66 29.46
CA ALA A 204 -5.32 -12.58 30.23
C ALA A 204 -4.34 -11.43 30.56
N ASP A 205 -3.10 -11.76 30.91
CA ASP A 205 -2.03 -10.78 31.18
C ASP A 205 -1.73 -9.88 29.97
N TYR A 206 -1.86 -10.42 28.75
CA TYR A 206 -1.65 -9.65 27.55
C TYR A 206 -2.87 -8.80 27.18
N ARG A 207 -4.08 -9.30 27.45
CA ARG A 207 -5.31 -8.50 27.34
C ARG A 207 -5.32 -7.34 28.31
N GLU A 208 -4.65 -7.42 29.46
CA GLU A 208 -4.44 -6.26 30.32
C GLU A 208 -3.49 -5.23 29.70
N LYS A 209 -2.44 -5.68 29.00
CA LYS A 209 -1.49 -4.79 28.31
C LYS A 209 -2.12 -4.12 27.09
N ASP A 210 -3.04 -4.77 26.39
CA ASP A 210 -3.76 -4.16 25.26
C ASP A 210 -4.87 -3.17 25.68
N LYS A 211 -5.19 -3.08 26.99
CA LYS A 211 -6.04 -2.01 27.52
C LYS A 211 -5.44 -0.62 27.32
N VAL A 212 -4.14 -0.50 27.02
CA VAL A 212 -3.49 0.77 26.61
C VAL A 212 -4.19 1.40 25.40
N PHE A 213 -4.82 0.60 24.55
CA PHE A 213 -5.61 1.08 23.40
C PHE A 213 -7.05 1.46 23.77
N SER A 214 -7.47 1.30 25.03
CA SER A 214 -8.80 1.61 25.54
C SER A 214 -8.77 2.94 26.29
N ASP A 215 -9.90 3.65 26.37
CA ASP A 215 -9.93 4.95 27.06
C ASP A 215 -9.74 4.76 28.57
N LYS A 216 -9.01 5.69 29.22
CA LYS A 216 -9.03 5.81 30.67
C LYS A 216 -10.43 6.32 31.08
N PRO A 217 -11.08 5.73 32.10
CA PRO A 217 -12.31 6.29 32.63
C PRO A 217 -11.99 7.67 33.23
N GLY A 218 -12.56 8.75 32.67
CA GLY A 218 -12.57 10.08 33.31
C GLY A 218 -12.01 11.28 32.55
N ASN A 219 -11.82 11.25 31.22
CA ASN A 219 -11.23 12.40 30.49
C ASN A 219 -12.07 12.98 29.33
N ASP A 220 -13.34 12.60 29.21
CA ASP A 220 -14.24 13.19 28.21
C ASP A 220 -14.90 14.48 28.72
N GLU A 221 -14.13 15.57 28.74
CA GLU A 221 -14.66 16.94 28.91
C GLU A 221 -14.47 17.82 27.65
N THR A 222 -14.12 17.25 26.50
CA THR A 222 -14.05 18.00 25.22
C THR A 222 -15.11 17.53 24.22
N ASN A 223 -16.10 18.41 24.00
CA ASN A 223 -17.31 18.29 23.16
C ASN A 223 -17.10 17.99 21.65
N THR A 224 -16.42 16.90 21.30
CA THR A 224 -16.48 16.32 19.94
C THR A 224 -16.13 14.84 20.00
N THR A 225 -17.07 14.01 20.46
CA THR A 225 -16.93 12.55 20.49
C THR A 225 -16.76 12.03 19.07
N ASN A 226 -15.53 11.66 18.71
CA ASN A 226 -15.22 11.19 17.36
C ASN A 226 -15.86 9.81 17.12
N THR A 227 -16.93 9.79 16.31
CA THR A 227 -17.81 8.62 16.08
C THR A 227 -17.07 7.35 15.67
N TYR A 228 -15.93 7.47 14.98
CA TYR A 228 -15.22 6.31 14.41
C TYR A 228 -14.05 5.83 15.26
N LYS A 229 -13.68 6.54 16.34
CA LYS A 229 -12.52 6.25 17.20
C LYS A 229 -12.41 4.77 17.61
N TRP A 230 -13.53 4.08 17.79
CA TRP A 230 -13.57 2.67 18.17
C TRP A 230 -13.01 1.73 17.10
N ILE A 231 -13.27 1.96 15.80
CA ILE A 231 -12.72 1.15 14.69
C ILE A 231 -11.20 1.31 14.63
N HIS A 232 -10.70 2.53 14.80
CA HIS A 232 -9.26 2.80 14.84
C HIS A 232 -8.57 2.06 15.99
N LYS A 233 -9.23 1.95 17.16
CA LYS A 233 -8.73 1.14 18.29
C LYS A 233 -8.78 -0.34 17.98
N ALA A 234 -9.85 -0.83 17.34
CA ALA A 234 -9.94 -2.22 16.90
C ALA A 234 -8.78 -2.59 15.97
N TYR A 235 -8.45 -1.74 15.00
CA TYR A 235 -7.27 -1.91 14.15
C TYR A 235 -5.97 -1.94 14.95
N ALA A 236 -5.73 -0.96 15.82
CA ALA A 236 -4.51 -0.91 16.63
C ALA A 236 -4.33 -2.18 17.49
N LYS A 237 -5.39 -2.63 18.16
CA LYS A 237 -5.39 -3.88 18.95
C LYS A 237 -5.11 -5.11 18.09
N SER A 238 -5.70 -5.16 16.90
CA SER A 238 -5.58 -6.31 15.99
C SER A 238 -4.15 -6.47 15.47
N PHE A 239 -3.53 -5.39 15.01
CA PHE A 239 -2.13 -5.41 14.57
C PHE A 239 -1.17 -5.74 15.72
N TRP A 240 -1.43 -5.20 16.92
CA TRP A 240 -0.62 -5.49 18.10
C TRP A 240 -0.71 -6.98 18.51
N ARG A 241 -1.92 -7.55 18.50
CA ARG A 241 -2.15 -8.99 18.75
C ARG A 241 -1.54 -9.86 17.66
N MET A 242 -1.67 -9.45 16.39
CA MET A 242 -1.08 -10.15 15.25
C MET A 242 0.43 -10.27 15.39
N ASP A 243 1.12 -9.19 15.78
CA ASP A 243 2.56 -9.22 15.99
C ASP A 243 2.98 -10.19 17.10
N ARG A 244 2.22 -10.26 18.20
CA ARG A 244 2.47 -11.27 19.24
C ARG A 244 2.23 -12.69 18.72
N LEU A 245 1.21 -12.88 17.89
CA LEU A 245 0.92 -14.16 17.26
C LEU A 245 2.05 -14.61 16.34
N LEU A 246 2.64 -13.69 15.57
CA LEU A 246 3.85 -13.98 14.78
C LEU A 246 5.05 -14.33 15.67
N ARG A 247 5.19 -13.72 16.86
CA ARG A 247 6.30 -14.03 17.78
C ARG A 247 6.22 -15.42 18.39
N LEU A 248 5.06 -15.79 18.92
CA LEU A 248 4.89 -17.02 19.70
C LEU A 248 4.34 -18.15 18.84
N GLY A 249 3.38 -17.85 17.96
CA GLY A 249 2.67 -18.84 17.16
C GLY A 249 1.66 -19.60 18.00
N ARG A 250 0.70 -20.24 17.35
CA ARG A 250 -0.27 -21.11 18.02
C ARG A 250 0.50 -22.19 18.79
N ASN A 251 0.18 -22.41 20.07
CA ASN A 251 0.93 -23.35 20.92
C ASN A 251 2.45 -23.13 20.98
N GLU A 252 2.93 -21.90 20.79
CA GLU A 252 4.36 -21.54 20.89
C GLU A 252 5.27 -22.11 19.77
N VAL A 253 4.71 -22.52 18.63
CA VAL A 253 5.45 -23.12 17.50
C VAL A 253 5.71 -22.17 16.32
N SER A 254 5.78 -20.86 16.54
CA SER A 254 5.96 -19.91 15.42
C SER A 254 7.22 -20.20 14.60
N LYS A 255 7.00 -20.31 13.29
CA LYS A 255 8.03 -20.36 12.25
C LYS A 255 8.49 -18.97 11.80
N VAL A 256 7.74 -17.92 12.17
CA VAL A 256 8.02 -16.53 11.79
C VAL A 256 9.03 -15.93 12.77
N ARG A 257 10.32 -16.07 12.42
CA ARG A 257 11.42 -15.45 13.17
C ARG A 257 12.06 -14.33 12.37
N TRP A 258 12.49 -14.63 11.15
CA TRP A 258 13.29 -13.71 10.35
C TRP A 258 12.48 -12.95 9.29
N SER A 259 11.36 -13.52 8.85
CA SER A 259 10.44 -12.86 7.94
C SER A 259 9.62 -11.77 8.62
N GLY A 260 9.24 -10.78 7.83
CA GLY A 260 8.35 -9.71 8.23
C GLY A 260 7.43 -9.30 7.09
N CYS A 261 6.59 -8.31 7.36
CA CYS A 261 5.76 -7.72 6.32
C CYS A 261 5.31 -6.30 6.65
N SER A 262 5.04 -5.56 5.58
CA SER A 262 4.21 -4.37 5.56
C SER A 262 2.77 -4.77 5.22
N ALA A 263 1.78 -3.99 5.64
CA ALA A 263 0.39 -4.28 5.32
C ALA A 263 -0.45 -3.02 5.23
N VAL A 264 -1.31 -2.97 4.22
CA VAL A 264 -2.39 -2.00 4.11
C VAL A 264 -3.71 -2.75 4.05
N THR A 265 -4.65 -2.40 4.93
CA THR A 265 -5.96 -3.03 5.01
C THR A 265 -7.04 -1.96 4.96
N CYS A 266 -8.20 -2.35 4.44
CA CYS A 266 -9.29 -1.46 4.14
C CYS A 266 -10.62 -2.17 4.38
N LEU A 267 -11.45 -1.60 5.25
CA LEU A 267 -12.83 -2.00 5.46
C LEU A 267 -13.73 -0.99 4.73
N VAL A 268 -14.47 -1.48 3.74
CA VAL A 268 -15.45 -0.73 2.93
C VAL A 268 -16.84 -1.05 3.48
N GLU A 269 -17.57 -0.04 3.95
CA GLU A 269 -18.91 -0.19 4.50
C GLU A 269 -19.90 0.72 3.80
N ARG A 270 -21.07 0.19 3.43
CA ARG A 270 -22.20 1.02 3.00
C ARG A 270 -22.96 1.56 4.20
N ILE A 271 -23.35 2.83 4.13
CA ILE A 271 -24.29 3.40 5.10
C ILE A 271 -25.71 3.10 4.57
N PRO A 272 -26.61 2.51 5.38
CA PRO A 272 -28.00 2.30 5.00
C PRO A 272 -28.65 3.64 4.59
N ARG A 273 -29.34 3.66 3.44
CA ARG A 273 -30.18 4.80 3.09
C ARG A 273 -31.47 4.68 3.90
N GLU A 274 -31.79 5.66 4.74
CA GLU A 274 -33.16 5.78 5.24
C GLU A 274 -34.04 6.16 4.05
N GLU A 275 -34.83 5.20 3.57
CA GLU A 275 -35.82 5.41 2.53
C GLU A 275 -36.87 6.40 3.07
N THR A 276 -36.87 7.62 2.54
CA THR A 276 -38.00 8.53 2.68
C THR A 276 -39.05 8.12 1.66
N ASP A 277 -39.73 7.00 1.93
CA ASP A 277 -40.96 6.68 1.24
C ASP A 277 -42.04 7.65 1.71
N ALA A 278 -42.29 8.63 0.86
CA ALA A 278 -43.45 9.50 0.95
C ALA A 278 -44.72 8.66 0.71
N THR A 279 -45.37 8.21 1.78
CA THR A 279 -46.84 8.16 1.97
C THR A 279 -47.18 7.50 3.31
N ALA A 280 -47.53 8.29 4.32
CA ALA A 280 -48.57 8.02 5.31
C ALA A 280 -48.64 9.18 6.32
N GLU A 281 -49.83 9.79 6.43
CA GLU A 281 -50.21 10.74 7.46
C GLU A 281 -50.38 10.05 8.83
N GLU A 282 -50.08 10.79 9.91
CA GLU A 282 -50.48 10.59 11.33
C GLU A 282 -49.99 9.30 12.05
N GLU A 283 -49.51 9.26 13.29
CA GLU A 283 -49.70 10.07 14.50
C GLU A 283 -48.40 10.10 15.35
N ARG A 284 -48.19 11.19 16.11
CA ARG A 284 -47.16 11.30 17.14
C ARG A 284 -47.48 10.43 18.35
N LYS A 285 -46.58 9.50 18.72
CA LYS A 285 -46.40 9.06 20.12
C LYS A 285 -44.90 8.92 20.47
N PRO A 286 -44.45 9.40 21.63
CA PRO A 286 -43.08 9.21 22.08
C PRO A 286 -42.94 7.82 22.72
N PHE A 287 -42.10 6.96 22.15
CA PHE A 287 -41.61 5.77 22.86
C PHE A 287 -40.11 5.93 23.14
N GLU A 288 -39.80 5.85 24.43
CA GLU A 288 -38.48 5.92 25.02
C GLU A 288 -37.62 4.69 24.70
N ASN A 289 -36.32 4.96 24.57
CA ASN A 289 -35.18 4.11 24.89
C ASN A 289 -35.06 2.73 24.22
N ASN A 290 -34.30 2.70 23.12
CA ASN A 290 -33.24 1.70 22.94
C ASN A 290 -32.05 2.32 22.19
N THR A 291 -30.94 2.40 22.92
CA THR A 291 -29.70 3.11 22.59
C THR A 291 -28.73 2.16 21.88
N HIS A 292 -27.94 2.73 20.95
CA HIS A 292 -26.73 2.19 20.29
C HIS A 292 -26.89 1.61 18.87
N SER A 293 -27.38 2.42 17.94
CA SER A 293 -26.73 2.53 16.62
C SER A 293 -26.21 3.97 16.49
N PRO A 294 -24.94 4.20 16.11
CA PRO A 294 -24.46 5.55 15.87
C PRO A 294 -25.05 6.02 14.54
N SER A 295 -26.29 6.54 14.58
CA SER A 295 -26.85 7.34 13.51
C SER A 295 -26.03 8.63 13.44
N ALA A 296 -24.88 8.54 12.76
CA ALA A 296 -24.06 9.68 12.41
C ALA A 296 -24.92 10.57 11.51
N ARG A 297 -25.04 11.85 11.87
CA ARG A 297 -25.59 12.87 10.98
C ARG A 297 -24.68 12.94 9.75
N THR A 298 -25.00 12.14 8.74
CA THR A 298 -24.23 12.07 7.50
C THR A 298 -24.48 13.33 6.70
N ALA A 299 -23.40 13.94 6.21
CA ALA A 299 -23.51 14.98 5.20
C ALA A 299 -24.29 14.41 4.00
N LYS A 300 -25.18 15.23 3.44
CA LYS A 300 -26.02 14.88 2.29
C LYS A 300 -25.11 14.43 1.13
N GLY A 301 -25.16 13.15 0.76
CA GLY A 301 -24.39 12.59 -0.37
C GLY A 301 -23.33 11.53 -0.03
N VAL A 302 -23.10 11.20 1.25
CA VAL A 302 -22.20 10.10 1.63
C VAL A 302 -22.88 8.74 1.38
N ALA A 303 -22.31 7.93 0.49
CA ALA A 303 -22.82 6.60 0.16
C ALA A 303 -22.25 5.50 1.08
N GLY A 304 -21.04 5.71 1.62
CA GLY A 304 -20.34 4.73 2.44
C GLY A 304 -19.18 5.30 3.23
N LEU A 305 -18.47 4.41 3.92
CA LEU A 305 -17.26 4.71 4.69
C LEU A 305 -16.13 3.77 4.28
N LEU A 306 -14.93 4.32 4.34
CA LEU A 306 -13.68 3.63 4.08
C LEU A 306 -12.78 3.76 5.31
N HIS A 307 -12.55 2.65 6.00
CA HIS A 307 -11.65 2.59 7.14
C HIS A 307 -10.35 1.92 6.72
N ILE A 308 -9.22 2.56 6.98
CA ILE A 308 -7.91 2.11 6.50
C ILE A 308 -6.95 1.98 7.67
N ALA A 309 -6.16 0.92 7.65
CA ALA A 309 -5.00 0.74 8.52
C ALA A 309 -3.77 0.38 7.70
N ASN A 310 -2.73 1.20 7.83
CA ASN A 310 -1.45 1.03 7.13
C ASN A 310 -0.30 0.78 8.11
N ILE A 311 0.60 -0.14 7.77
CA ILE A 311 1.89 -0.32 8.41
C ILE A 311 2.97 -0.62 7.35
N GLY A 312 4.13 0.04 7.45
CA GLY A 312 5.21 -0.12 6.48
C GLY A 312 5.03 0.70 5.19
N ASN A 313 5.47 0.14 4.07
CA ASN A 313 5.63 0.77 2.74
C ASN A 313 4.64 0.26 1.67
N ALA A 314 3.61 -0.48 2.08
CA ALA A 314 2.42 -0.67 1.25
C ALA A 314 1.55 0.58 1.37
N HIS A 315 0.86 0.99 0.30
CA HIS A 315 0.04 2.21 0.32
C HIS A 315 -1.31 2.04 -0.34
N ALA A 316 -2.27 2.85 0.13
CA ALA A 316 -3.59 2.99 -0.43
C ALA A 316 -3.80 4.42 -0.92
N VAL A 317 -4.28 4.57 -2.15
CA VAL A 317 -4.56 5.86 -2.79
C VAL A 317 -6.01 5.86 -3.30
N LEU A 318 -6.76 6.90 -2.94
CA LEU A 318 -8.11 7.16 -3.43
C LEU A 318 -8.05 8.19 -4.56
N CYS A 319 -8.68 7.90 -5.69
CA CYS A 319 -9.03 8.91 -6.67
C CYS A 319 -10.38 9.53 -6.30
N LYS A 320 -10.39 10.83 -6.03
CA LYS A 320 -11.60 11.61 -5.80
C LYS A 320 -11.58 12.83 -6.72
N ASN A 321 -12.63 13.03 -7.52
CA ASN A 321 -12.70 14.13 -8.50
C ASN A 321 -11.46 14.22 -9.43
N GLY A 322 -10.95 13.08 -9.90
CA GLY A 322 -9.75 13.04 -10.73
C GLY A 322 -8.44 13.42 -10.02
N LYS A 323 -8.45 13.58 -8.69
CA LYS A 323 -7.27 13.90 -7.87
C LYS A 323 -6.90 12.74 -6.95
N SER A 324 -5.61 12.61 -6.66
CA SER A 324 -5.03 11.55 -5.83
C SER A 324 -5.02 11.99 -4.37
N HIS A 325 -5.60 11.15 -3.52
CA HIS A 325 -5.57 11.31 -2.08
C HIS A 325 -4.89 10.10 -1.46
N CYS A 326 -3.68 10.28 -0.92
CA CYS A 326 -2.98 9.23 -0.20
C CYS A 326 -3.67 8.98 1.14
N LEU A 327 -4.12 7.74 1.35
CA LEU A 327 -4.87 7.32 2.54
C LEU A 327 -3.97 6.64 3.58
N SER A 328 -2.74 6.33 3.18
CA SER A 328 -1.71 5.76 4.03
C SER A 328 -0.68 6.81 4.44
N LYS A 329 0.12 6.47 5.45
CA LYS A 329 1.24 7.29 5.89
C LYS A 329 2.54 6.56 5.65
N GLU A 330 3.50 7.25 5.04
CA GLU A 330 4.87 6.77 4.84
C GLU A 330 5.54 6.44 6.17
N HIS A 331 5.89 5.17 6.35
CA HIS A 331 6.59 4.67 7.53
C HIS A 331 8.05 4.32 7.21
N SER A 332 8.79 5.25 6.61
CA SER A 332 10.23 5.13 6.38
C SER A 332 11.04 6.18 7.14
N THR A 333 12.36 6.03 7.10
CA THR A 333 13.36 6.94 7.70
C THR A 333 13.41 8.33 7.05
N SER A 334 12.78 8.47 5.87
CA SER A 334 12.53 9.75 5.20
C SER A 334 11.53 10.62 5.98
N ASN A 335 10.59 9.98 6.69
CA ASN A 335 9.63 10.68 7.53
C ASN A 335 10.30 11.14 8.83
N LEU A 336 10.46 12.46 8.98
CA LEU A 336 11.16 13.07 10.13
C LEU A 336 10.56 12.65 11.49
N ASN A 337 9.26 12.42 11.57
CA ASN A 337 8.61 11.99 12.81
C ASN A 337 8.97 10.54 13.15
N GLU A 338 8.97 9.65 12.17
CA GLU A 338 9.39 8.25 12.37
C GLU A 338 10.89 8.17 12.63
N ARG A 339 11.71 8.96 11.93
CA ARG A 339 13.15 9.09 12.16
C ARG A 339 13.44 9.47 13.61
N LYS A 340 12.77 10.52 14.11
CA LYS A 340 12.90 10.98 15.50
C LYS A 340 12.45 9.90 16.48
N ARG A 341 11.33 9.21 16.21
CA ARG A 341 10.82 8.11 17.04
C ARG A 341 11.83 6.97 17.15
N VAL A 342 12.41 6.52 16.05
CA VAL A 342 13.41 5.44 16.04
C VAL A 342 14.61 5.83 16.90
N LEU A 343 15.17 7.02 16.68
CA LEU A 343 16.34 7.50 17.42
C LEU A 343 16.05 7.69 18.93
N GLN A 344 14.88 8.21 19.28
CA GLN A 344 14.47 8.39 20.69
C GLN A 344 14.29 7.07 21.43
N ASN A 345 13.93 6.00 20.74
CA ASN A 345 13.83 4.66 21.30
C ASN A 345 15.18 3.91 21.32
N GLY A 346 16.29 4.60 21.05
CA GLY A 346 17.64 4.04 21.05
C GLY A 346 17.99 3.25 19.80
N GLY A 347 17.16 3.31 18.76
CA GLY A 347 17.44 2.70 17.48
C GLY A 347 18.49 3.47 16.68
N ARG A 348 19.14 2.78 15.74
CA ARG A 348 20.15 3.35 14.85
C ARG A 348 19.58 3.48 13.44
N ILE A 349 20.03 4.52 12.74
CA ILE A 349 19.72 4.71 11.33
C ILE A 349 21.06 4.80 10.59
N SER A 350 21.28 3.88 9.67
CA SER A 350 22.51 3.85 8.88
C SER A 350 22.59 5.07 7.97
N THR A 351 23.80 5.40 7.56
CA THR A 351 24.07 6.51 6.64
C THR A 351 24.39 6.04 5.22
N ASN A 352 24.32 4.73 4.97
CA ASN A 352 24.75 4.11 3.72
C ASN A 352 23.77 4.37 2.58
N GLU A 353 22.49 4.55 2.92
CA GLU A 353 21.42 4.89 1.97
C GLU A 353 21.01 6.37 2.09
N PRO A 354 20.44 6.98 1.05
CA PRO A 354 20.03 8.39 1.06
C PRO A 354 19.16 8.76 2.28
N ASP A 355 18.16 7.94 2.58
CA ASP A 355 17.25 8.11 3.72
C ASP A 355 17.71 7.33 4.96
N GLY A 356 18.64 6.40 4.78
CA GLY A 356 19.19 5.52 5.81
C GLY A 356 18.29 4.34 6.15
N LEU A 357 18.87 3.26 6.64
CA LEU A 357 18.15 2.04 7.01
C LEU A 357 18.08 1.91 8.53
N VAL A 358 16.93 1.48 9.04
CA VAL A 358 16.72 1.15 10.45
C VAL A 358 17.59 -0.05 10.82
N GLU A 359 18.44 0.13 11.84
CA GLU A 359 19.50 -0.79 12.26
C GLU A 359 20.45 -1.22 11.13
N GLY A 360 20.46 -0.50 10.00
CA GLY A 360 21.23 -0.89 8.82
C GLY A 360 20.57 -1.95 7.92
N TYR A 361 19.36 -2.42 8.25
CA TYR A 361 18.69 -3.52 7.55
C TYR A 361 17.40 -3.12 6.83
N LEU A 362 16.49 -2.41 7.50
CA LEU A 362 15.14 -2.16 6.96
C LEU A 362 14.91 -0.71 6.52
N ARG A 363 14.20 -0.53 5.40
CA ARG A 363 13.71 0.80 4.97
C ARG A 363 12.50 1.25 5.79
N THR A 364 11.70 0.29 6.26
CA THR A 364 10.48 0.54 7.04
C THR A 364 10.79 0.70 8.52
N THR A 365 10.04 1.59 9.16
CA THR A 365 10.13 1.92 10.58
C THR A 365 8.99 1.29 11.39
N ARG A 366 7.97 0.76 10.70
CA ARG A 366 6.86 0.02 11.27
C ARG A 366 6.59 -1.21 10.40
N GLY A 367 6.20 -2.31 11.02
CA GLY A 367 5.96 -3.58 10.34
C GLY A 367 5.61 -4.68 11.33
N LEU A 368 5.19 -5.82 10.79
CA LEU A 368 4.88 -7.03 11.54
C LEU A 368 6.00 -8.06 11.37
N GLY A 369 6.25 -8.87 12.40
CA GLY A 369 7.27 -9.92 12.35
C GLY A 369 8.68 -9.45 12.74
N HIS A 370 9.71 -10.04 12.13
CA HIS A 370 11.14 -9.84 12.46
C HIS A 370 11.51 -10.10 13.94
N HIS A 371 10.87 -11.07 14.58
CA HIS A 371 11.11 -11.37 15.99
C HIS A 371 12.44 -12.06 16.31
N GLY A 372 13.16 -12.52 15.28
CA GLY A 372 14.51 -13.09 15.38
C GLY A 372 15.57 -12.05 15.71
N ASP A 373 15.30 -10.76 15.47
CA ASP A 373 16.17 -9.65 15.84
C ASP A 373 15.50 -8.75 16.90
N PRO A 374 15.85 -8.91 18.18
CA PRO A 374 15.33 -8.08 19.27
C PRO A 374 15.76 -6.62 19.19
N VAL A 375 16.84 -6.28 18.49
CA VAL A 375 17.28 -4.90 18.30
C VAL A 375 16.38 -4.23 17.28
N LEU A 376 16.19 -4.89 16.13
CA LEU A 376 15.29 -4.41 15.08
C LEU A 376 13.86 -4.24 15.59
N LYS A 377 13.35 -5.19 16.39
CA LYS A 377 11.99 -5.13 16.95
C LYS A 377 11.76 -4.00 17.95
N ARG A 378 12.81 -3.41 18.54
CA ARG A 378 12.68 -2.18 19.35
C ARG A 378 12.41 -0.95 18.48
N SER A 379 13.01 -0.93 17.29
CA SER A 379 12.91 0.18 16.35
C SER A 379 11.64 0.07 15.47
N VAL A 380 11.29 -1.15 15.07
CA VAL A 380 10.14 -1.47 14.20
C VAL A 380 8.93 -1.90 15.02
N ILE A 381 7.95 -1.00 15.11
CA ILE A 381 6.76 -1.19 15.96
C ILE A 381 5.54 -1.69 15.15
N PRO A 382 4.65 -2.51 15.73
CA PRO A 382 3.47 -3.05 15.07
C PRO A 382 2.23 -2.14 15.18
N VAL A 383 2.41 -0.82 15.17
CA VAL A 383 1.32 0.14 15.37
C VAL A 383 0.91 0.77 14.03
N PRO A 384 -0.28 0.46 13.49
CA PRO A 384 -0.70 1.01 12.21
C PRO A 384 -1.07 2.49 12.30
N HIS A 385 -0.93 3.21 11.19
CA HIS A 385 -1.63 4.46 10.97
C HIS A 385 -3.05 4.16 10.52
N THR A 386 -4.04 4.80 11.12
CA THR A 386 -5.45 4.53 10.82
C THR A 386 -6.18 5.80 10.36
N LEU A 387 -7.05 5.65 9.37
CA LEU A 387 -7.77 6.74 8.71
C LEU A 387 -9.21 6.30 8.37
N SER A 388 -10.18 7.18 8.57
CA SER A 388 -11.56 6.96 8.11
C SER A 388 -11.97 8.08 7.16
N VAL A 389 -12.43 7.73 5.96
CA VAL A 389 -12.88 8.70 4.94
C VAL A 389 -14.27 8.33 4.40
N PRO A 390 -15.13 9.31 4.11
CA PRO A 390 -16.41 9.04 3.46
C PRO A 390 -16.20 8.66 2.00
N VAL A 391 -17.03 7.75 1.51
CA VAL A 391 -17.12 7.38 0.09
C VAL A 391 -18.41 7.97 -0.46
N ASP A 392 -18.27 8.76 -1.52
CA ASP A 392 -19.36 9.41 -2.23
C ASP A 392 -19.24 9.12 -3.74
N ASP A 393 -20.18 9.64 -4.53
CA ASP A 393 -20.21 9.42 -5.98
C ASP A 393 -19.08 10.15 -6.74
N THR A 394 -18.20 10.88 -6.04
CA THR A 394 -17.00 11.49 -6.63
C THR A 394 -15.76 10.61 -6.48
N CYS A 395 -15.84 9.53 -5.70
CA CYS A 395 -14.79 8.54 -5.53
C CYS A 395 -14.79 7.54 -6.71
N GLN A 396 -13.72 7.51 -7.49
CA GLN A 396 -13.64 6.73 -8.73
C GLN A 396 -12.82 5.45 -8.55
N PHE A 397 -11.59 5.56 -8.04
CA PHE A 397 -10.66 4.44 -7.94
C PHE A 397 -10.11 4.33 -6.53
N LEU A 398 -9.99 3.12 -6.02
CA LEU A 398 -9.17 2.81 -4.85
C LEU A 398 -8.06 1.85 -5.28
N ILE A 399 -6.81 2.28 -5.09
CA ILE A 399 -5.61 1.54 -5.50
C ILE A 399 -4.83 1.16 -4.24
N LEU A 400 -4.63 -0.13 -4.01
CA LEU A 400 -3.72 -0.67 -3.00
C LEU A 400 -2.55 -1.29 -3.74
N ALA A 401 -1.32 -0.94 -3.37
CA ALA A 401 -0.14 -1.59 -3.98
C ALA A 401 1.02 -1.81 -2.99
N SER A 402 1.86 -2.79 -3.31
CA SER A 402 3.13 -3.08 -2.62
C SER A 402 4.21 -2.04 -2.97
N ASN A 403 5.34 -2.10 -2.27
CA ASN A 403 6.47 -1.21 -2.51
C ASN A 403 7.00 -1.28 -3.95
N GLY A 404 6.85 -2.43 -4.62
CA GLY A 404 7.29 -2.60 -6.00
C GLY A 404 6.67 -1.59 -6.98
N LEU A 405 5.47 -1.07 -6.71
CA LEU A 405 4.90 0.05 -7.47
C LEU A 405 5.43 1.40 -6.99
N TRP A 406 5.38 1.64 -5.67
CA TRP A 406 5.62 2.96 -5.08
C TRP A 406 7.10 3.38 -5.07
N GLU A 407 8.02 2.43 -5.23
CA GLU A 407 9.44 2.75 -5.33
C GLU A 407 9.81 3.40 -6.67
N VAL A 408 9.02 3.15 -7.72
CA VAL A 408 9.26 3.64 -9.08
C VAL A 408 8.28 4.73 -9.51
N LEU A 409 7.02 4.69 -9.05
CA LEU A 409 5.98 5.66 -9.40
C LEU A 409 5.47 6.39 -8.16
N ASP A 410 5.20 7.69 -8.30
CA ASP A 410 4.50 8.45 -7.26
C ASP A 410 2.97 8.34 -7.39
N TYR A 411 2.26 8.80 -6.36
CA TYR A 411 0.80 8.70 -6.30
C TYR A 411 0.09 9.43 -7.46
N ASN A 412 0.65 10.55 -7.94
CA ASN A 412 0.05 11.35 -9.00
C ASN A 412 0.30 10.73 -10.38
N GLU A 413 1.50 10.17 -10.58
CA GLU A 413 1.87 9.40 -11.78
C GLU A 413 0.98 8.16 -11.93
N VAL A 414 0.80 7.38 -10.86
CA VAL A 414 -0.09 6.20 -10.86
C VAL A 414 -1.52 6.61 -11.19
N LEU A 415 -2.01 7.72 -10.61
CA LEU A 415 -3.35 8.19 -10.90
C LEU A 415 -3.53 8.64 -12.35
N THR A 416 -2.61 9.48 -12.85
CA THR A 416 -2.64 9.99 -14.22
C THR A 416 -2.63 8.83 -15.22
N LEU A 417 -1.77 7.84 -14.97
CA LEU A 417 -1.73 6.61 -15.76
C LEU A 417 -3.04 5.83 -15.67
N THR A 418 -3.62 5.69 -14.48
CA THR A 418 -4.90 4.99 -14.28
C THR A 418 -6.04 5.67 -15.04
N LEU A 419 -6.18 6.99 -14.90
CA LEU A 419 -7.21 7.78 -15.58
C LEU A 419 -7.05 7.72 -17.11
N THR A 420 -5.81 7.86 -17.59
CA THR A 420 -5.49 7.78 -19.03
C THR A 420 -5.81 6.40 -19.58
N THR A 421 -5.43 5.34 -18.85
CA THR A 421 -5.67 3.95 -19.23
C THR A 421 -7.16 3.62 -19.24
N PHE A 422 -7.90 4.07 -18.23
CA PHE A 422 -9.35 3.90 -18.16
C PHE A 422 -10.06 4.63 -19.30
N THR A 423 -9.71 5.88 -19.55
CA THR A 423 -10.28 6.68 -20.65
C THR A 423 -9.98 6.04 -22.01
N HIS A 424 -8.75 5.55 -22.20
CA HIS A 424 -8.35 4.84 -23.42
C HIS A 424 -9.15 3.54 -23.60
N TYR A 425 -9.33 2.76 -22.53
CA TYR A 425 -10.14 1.55 -22.55
C TYR A 425 -11.59 1.84 -22.95
N LEU A 426 -12.22 2.87 -22.38
CA LEU A 426 -13.57 3.28 -22.73
C LEU A 426 -13.68 3.69 -24.21
N ARG A 427 -12.71 4.43 -24.75
CA ARG A 427 -12.69 4.80 -26.18
C ARG A 427 -12.60 3.58 -27.10
N ILE A 428 -11.76 2.61 -26.77
CA ILE A 428 -11.66 1.36 -27.53
C ILE A 428 -13.00 0.62 -27.47
N TYR A 429 -13.60 0.53 -26.29
CA TYR A 429 -14.87 -0.15 -26.10
C TYR A 429 -15.99 0.50 -26.92
N GLU A 430 -16.11 1.84 -26.91
CA GLU A 430 -17.07 2.58 -27.70
C GLU A 430 -16.87 2.36 -29.21
N CYS A 431 -15.63 2.38 -29.69
CA CYS A 431 -15.30 2.11 -31.10
C CYS A 431 -15.73 0.71 -31.55
N VAL A 432 -15.51 -0.30 -30.69
CA VAL A 432 -15.93 -1.69 -30.97
C VAL A 432 -17.46 -1.83 -31.02
N GLN A 433 -18.21 -1.05 -30.23
CA GLN A 433 -19.67 -1.04 -30.26
C GLN A 433 -20.25 -0.25 -31.45
N GLN A 434 -19.58 0.82 -31.91
CA GLN A 434 -20.05 1.73 -32.96
C GLN A 434 -19.83 1.24 -34.40
N ASN A 435 -19.28 0.04 -34.61
CA ASN A 435 -19.32 -0.64 -35.93
C ASN A 435 -20.75 -1.05 -36.37
N GLY A 436 -21.78 -0.55 -35.70
CA GLY A 436 -23.12 -0.31 -36.23
C GLY A 436 -23.63 1.10 -35.87
N THR A 437 -23.40 2.07 -36.77
CA THR A 437 -24.06 3.39 -36.86
C THR A 437 -23.49 4.55 -35.99
N SER A 438 -22.92 5.55 -36.69
CA SER A 438 -22.78 7.01 -36.45
C SER A 438 -22.44 7.56 -35.05
N PRO A 439 -21.47 8.51 -34.93
CA PRO A 439 -20.98 8.99 -33.64
C PRO A 439 -22.03 9.86 -32.91
N PHE A 440 -22.54 9.35 -31.78
CA PHE A 440 -23.03 10.22 -30.72
C PHE A 440 -21.83 10.81 -29.98
N VAL A 441 -21.75 12.13 -29.92
CA VAL A 441 -20.73 12.88 -29.16
C VAL A 441 -20.81 12.43 -27.70
N CYS A 442 -19.76 11.74 -27.22
CA CYS A 442 -19.66 11.34 -25.83
C CYS A 442 -19.51 12.59 -24.96
N ARG A 443 -20.56 12.89 -24.19
CA ARG A 443 -20.64 14.02 -23.24
C ARG A 443 -19.83 13.76 -21.95
N TYR A 444 -19.06 12.66 -21.89
CA TYR A 444 -18.21 12.26 -20.78
C TYR A 444 -16.71 12.31 -21.13
N LEU A 445 -16.31 13.26 -21.97
CA LEU A 445 -14.93 13.71 -21.93
C LEU A 445 -14.71 14.34 -20.55
N MET A 446 -14.09 13.59 -19.64
CA MET A 446 -13.42 14.20 -18.49
C MET A 446 -12.47 15.24 -19.07
N PRO A 447 -12.66 16.53 -18.81
CA PRO A 447 -11.70 17.51 -19.26
C PRO A 447 -10.39 17.17 -18.56
N LEU A 448 -9.38 16.75 -19.32
CA LEU A 448 -8.01 17.06 -18.95
C LEU A 448 -7.89 18.60 -19.08
N ALA A 449 -8.50 19.32 -18.14
CA ALA A 449 -8.34 20.76 -18.08
C ALA A 449 -6.90 21.01 -17.63
N GLU A 450 -6.08 21.48 -18.58
CA GLU A 450 -4.72 21.98 -18.37
C GLU A 450 -4.62 23.06 -17.28
N GLU A 451 -5.76 23.57 -16.79
CA GLU A 451 -5.83 24.69 -15.84
C GLU A 451 -5.83 24.29 -14.35
N ASN A 452 -5.89 23.00 -13.99
CA ASN A 452 -5.94 22.57 -12.57
C ASN A 452 -4.63 21.99 -12.00
N LEU A 453 -3.51 22.06 -12.74
CA LEU A 453 -2.19 21.57 -12.32
C LEU A 453 -1.30 22.64 -11.66
N ASN A 454 -1.78 23.88 -11.55
CA ASN A 454 -1.01 25.03 -11.08
C ASN A 454 -1.22 25.37 -9.60
N ASP A 455 -1.05 24.40 -8.71
CA ASP A 455 -0.94 24.74 -7.29
C ASP A 455 0.21 24.00 -6.60
N SER A 456 1.38 24.64 -6.62
CA SER A 456 2.56 24.24 -5.84
C SER A 456 2.41 24.51 -4.33
N LYS A 457 1.19 24.79 -3.85
CA LYS A 457 0.83 24.93 -2.43
C LYS A 457 0.15 23.71 -1.80
N ALA A 458 -0.09 22.64 -2.55
CA ALA A 458 -0.82 21.44 -2.07
C ALA A 458 -0.13 20.60 -0.96
N ILE A 459 0.99 21.07 -0.38
CA ILE A 459 1.62 20.44 0.79
C ILE A 459 1.00 20.97 2.11
N ASN A 460 0.28 22.10 2.09
CA ASN A 460 -0.37 22.65 3.29
C ASN A 460 -1.90 22.50 3.33
N ASP A 461 -2.56 22.08 2.24
CA ASP A 461 -4.03 21.95 2.18
C ASP A 461 -4.54 20.57 2.60
N LEU A 462 -3.96 20.01 3.67
CA LEU A 462 -4.37 18.73 4.27
C LEU A 462 -5.75 18.81 4.98
N GLN A 463 -6.53 19.87 4.76
CA GLN A 463 -7.78 20.13 5.50
C GLN A 463 -8.99 20.56 4.65
N ASP A 464 -8.88 20.89 3.36
CA ASP A 464 -9.98 21.58 2.66
C ASP A 464 -10.62 20.86 1.46
N GLY A 465 -10.20 19.63 1.11
CA GLY A 465 -10.74 18.91 -0.05
C GLY A 465 -11.38 17.53 0.24
N THR A 466 -10.97 16.88 1.33
CA THR A 466 -11.51 15.60 1.78
C THR A 466 -11.84 15.75 3.24
N GLU A 467 -13.12 15.66 3.59
CA GLU A 467 -13.55 15.68 4.99
C GLU A 467 -12.98 14.44 5.69
N ILE A 468 -11.80 14.58 6.30
CA ILE A 468 -11.17 13.54 7.11
C ILE A 468 -12.00 13.44 8.39
N LEU A 469 -12.86 12.42 8.45
CA LEU A 469 -13.71 12.18 9.61
C LEU A 469 -12.87 11.91 10.87
N HIS A 470 -11.73 11.21 10.70
CA HIS A 470 -10.76 11.00 11.77
C HIS A 470 -9.41 10.49 11.26
N SER A 471 -8.31 11.07 11.76
CA SER A 471 -6.95 10.56 11.61
C SER A 471 -6.32 10.40 12.98
N SER A 472 -5.69 9.26 13.25
CA SER A 472 -4.96 9.04 14.50
C SER A 472 -3.60 9.77 14.48
N LYS A 473 -3.59 11.10 14.34
CA LYS A 473 -2.41 11.93 14.68
C LYS A 473 -2.41 12.13 16.20
N GLY A 474 -1.88 11.16 16.95
CA GLY A 474 -1.47 11.39 18.34
C GLY A 474 -2.20 10.66 19.47
N ILE A 475 -2.98 9.62 19.21
CA ILE A 475 -3.59 8.82 20.30
C ILE A 475 -2.52 8.05 21.14
N PHE A 476 -1.28 7.95 20.65
CA PHE A 476 -0.33 6.94 21.16
C PHE A 476 0.99 7.45 21.75
N LEU A 477 1.18 8.76 21.93
CA LEU A 477 2.43 9.29 22.52
C LEU A 477 2.18 10.49 23.44
N THR A 478 1.64 10.22 24.62
CA THR A 478 1.89 11.05 25.81
C THR A 478 2.22 10.13 26.98
N ASP A 479 3.46 10.27 27.45
CA ASP A 479 4.03 9.75 28.70
C ASP A 479 4.05 8.24 28.94
N SER A 480 5.18 7.64 28.56
CA SER A 480 5.74 6.53 29.33
C SER A 480 7.25 6.74 29.51
N LYS A 481 7.61 7.66 30.43
CA LYS A 481 8.77 7.46 31.30
C LYS A 481 8.48 6.23 32.17
N GLY A 482 8.60 5.05 31.59
CA GLY A 482 8.37 3.77 32.25
C GLY A 482 9.44 2.79 31.81
N ASN A 483 10.52 2.72 32.58
CA ASN A 483 11.58 1.73 32.42
C ASN A 483 10.99 0.31 32.40
N LEU A 484 10.95 -0.33 31.24
CA LEU A 484 10.88 -1.79 31.17
C LEU A 484 12.30 -2.35 31.18
N LYS A 485 12.82 -2.54 32.40
CA LYS A 485 13.95 -3.45 32.63
C LYS A 485 13.46 -4.87 32.26
N GLN A 486 13.88 -5.38 31.10
CA GLN A 486 13.81 -6.81 30.84
C GLN A 486 15.15 -7.43 31.26
N ASN A 487 15.03 -8.43 32.13
CA ASN A 487 16.13 -9.17 32.74
C ASN A 487 17.07 -9.75 31.68
N LYS A 488 18.38 -9.61 31.92
CA LYS A 488 19.45 -10.28 31.16
C LYS A 488 19.30 -11.80 31.30
N PRO A 489 19.36 -12.59 30.22
CA PRO A 489 19.73 -13.99 30.35
C PRO A 489 21.26 -14.07 30.50
N ASN A 490 21.70 -14.66 31.62
CA ASN A 490 23.06 -15.14 31.80
C ASN A 490 23.23 -16.41 30.95
N TYR A 491 24.16 -16.44 30.00
CA TYR A 491 24.82 -17.70 29.63
C TYR A 491 26.29 -17.45 29.30
N ALA A 492 27.11 -18.26 29.96
CA ALA A 492 28.56 -18.27 29.93
C ALA A 492 29.09 -18.65 28.55
N GLY A 493 30.19 -18.03 28.16
CA GLY A 493 30.92 -18.38 26.95
C GLY A 493 31.66 -19.70 27.08
N GLN A 494 31.86 -20.36 25.95
CA GLN A 494 33.07 -21.10 25.65
C GLN A 494 33.29 -21.10 24.13
N GLU A 495 34.42 -20.52 23.74
CA GLU A 495 35.03 -20.59 22.42
C GLU A 495 35.49 -22.03 22.13
N LEU A 496 35.36 -22.49 20.89
CA LEU A 496 36.29 -23.46 20.32
C LEU A 496 36.30 -23.39 18.79
N LEU A 497 37.37 -22.79 18.28
CA LEU A 497 37.91 -22.96 16.93
C LEU A 497 38.43 -24.39 16.75
N LYS A 498 38.13 -25.02 15.60
CA LYS A 498 39.07 -25.91 14.86
C LYS A 498 38.51 -26.34 13.49
N THR A 499 39.45 -26.76 12.67
CA THR A 499 39.59 -26.68 11.20
C THR A 499 39.13 -27.94 10.44
N VAL A 500 38.90 -27.77 9.12
CA VAL A 500 38.47 -28.69 8.02
C VAL A 500 39.31 -29.98 7.85
N PRO A 501 38.84 -31.07 7.17
CA PRO A 501 39.07 -31.27 5.70
C PRO A 501 37.90 -31.93 4.91
N PRO A 502 38.01 -32.05 3.55
CA PRO A 502 36.88 -32.30 2.62
C PRO A 502 36.77 -33.76 2.18
N VAL A 503 35.66 -34.13 1.50
CA VAL A 503 35.57 -35.09 0.37
C VAL A 503 34.09 -35.20 -0.06
N GLY A 504 33.86 -35.17 -1.37
CA GLY A 504 32.53 -35.26 -1.98
C GLY A 504 32.10 -36.68 -2.35
N SER A 505 30.81 -36.85 -2.64
CA SER A 505 30.26 -37.72 -3.69
C SER A 505 28.77 -37.43 -3.84
N THR A 506 28.31 -37.40 -5.09
CA THR A 506 26.91 -37.43 -5.53
C THR A 506 26.20 -38.72 -5.08
N PRO A 507 24.85 -38.72 -5.02
CA PRO A 507 24.12 -39.47 -6.04
C PRO A 507 22.87 -38.76 -6.60
N SER A 508 22.48 -39.26 -7.77
CA SER A 508 21.38 -38.91 -8.67
C SER A 508 20.00 -39.44 -8.22
N PRO A 509 18.89 -39.05 -8.87
CA PRO A 509 17.54 -39.05 -8.31
C PRO A 509 16.74 -40.32 -8.63
N SER A 510 15.85 -40.73 -7.72
CA SER A 510 14.83 -41.76 -7.98
C SER A 510 13.47 -41.11 -8.29
N GLN A 511 12.94 -41.56 -9.43
CA GLN A 511 11.72 -41.15 -10.10
C GLN A 511 10.46 -41.49 -9.29
N PHE A 512 9.49 -40.58 -9.30
CA PHE A 512 8.07 -40.92 -9.28
C PHE A 512 7.39 -40.10 -10.38
N GLU A 513 7.20 -40.75 -11.53
CA GLU A 513 6.30 -40.31 -12.59
C GLU A 513 4.85 -40.61 -12.17
N VAL A 514 3.97 -39.60 -12.28
CA VAL A 514 2.55 -39.81 -12.58
C VAL A 514 2.10 -38.72 -13.56
N ASP A 515 2.08 -39.13 -14.82
CA ASP A 515 1.13 -38.78 -15.89
C ASP A 515 0.49 -37.39 -15.93
N THR A 516 1.02 -36.55 -16.81
CA THR A 516 0.26 -35.46 -17.46
C THR A 516 0.14 -35.79 -18.95
N LYS A 517 -0.98 -36.41 -19.35
CA LYS A 517 -1.39 -36.48 -20.75
C LYS A 517 -2.33 -35.33 -21.06
N THR A 518 -1.80 -34.39 -21.85
CA THR A 518 -2.37 -33.91 -23.11
C THR A 518 -3.86 -33.57 -23.12
N TYR A 519 -4.18 -32.28 -23.03
CA TYR A 519 -5.14 -31.64 -23.92
C TYR A 519 -4.51 -30.36 -24.45
N LEU A 520 -3.90 -30.48 -25.63
CA LEU A 520 -3.55 -29.37 -26.50
C LEU A 520 -4.78 -29.01 -27.33
N SER A 521 -4.86 -27.74 -27.73
CA SER A 521 -5.77 -27.19 -28.75
C SER A 521 -7.16 -26.78 -28.27
N ASN A 522 -7.36 -25.47 -28.07
CA ASN A 522 -7.99 -24.64 -29.10
C ASN A 522 -7.75 -23.16 -28.78
N CYS A 523 -6.80 -22.54 -29.50
CA CYS A 523 -6.84 -21.11 -29.76
C CYS A 523 -8.01 -20.86 -30.70
N GLU A 524 -9.16 -20.44 -30.15
CA GLU A 524 -10.17 -19.79 -30.96
C GLU A 524 -9.80 -18.31 -31.08
N SER A 525 -9.45 -17.92 -32.30
CA SER A 525 -9.66 -16.59 -32.84
C SER A 525 -11.09 -16.13 -32.51
N PRO A 526 -11.35 -14.83 -32.28
CA PRO A 526 -12.68 -14.37 -31.91
C PRO A 526 -13.62 -14.59 -33.10
N SER A 527 -14.36 -15.70 -33.04
CA SER A 527 -15.54 -15.92 -33.85
C SER A 527 -16.55 -14.86 -33.46
N ALA A 528 -17.17 -14.27 -34.47
CA ALA A 528 -18.15 -13.19 -34.35
C ALA A 528 -19.42 -13.67 -33.63
N GLY A 529 -19.35 -13.78 -32.30
CA GLY A 529 -20.50 -13.94 -31.42
C GLY A 529 -20.95 -12.57 -30.94
N ARG A 530 -22.01 -12.03 -31.54
CA ARG A 530 -22.65 -10.77 -31.16
C ARG A 530 -23.41 -10.95 -29.83
N GLY A 531 -22.68 -11.17 -28.74
CA GLY A 531 -23.20 -11.18 -27.37
C GLY A 531 -23.21 -9.77 -26.80
N ARG A 532 -24.38 -9.31 -26.31
CA ARG A 532 -24.53 -7.99 -25.67
C ARG A 532 -23.68 -7.97 -24.40
N VAL A 533 -22.54 -7.27 -24.44
CA VAL A 533 -21.62 -7.13 -23.29
C VAL A 533 -22.36 -6.36 -22.18
N THR A 534 -22.43 -6.93 -20.97
CA THR A 534 -23.12 -6.28 -19.83
C THR A 534 -22.20 -5.21 -19.20
N PRO A 535 -22.76 -4.16 -18.57
CA PRO A 535 -21.96 -3.14 -17.87
C PRO A 535 -21.01 -3.72 -16.82
N GLU A 536 -21.41 -4.80 -16.13
CA GLU A 536 -20.56 -5.52 -15.17
C GLU A 536 -19.28 -6.04 -15.84
N THR A 537 -19.40 -6.69 -17.00
CA THR A 537 -18.24 -7.23 -17.73
C THR A 537 -17.33 -6.15 -18.32
N LEU A 538 -17.82 -4.91 -18.47
CA LEU A 538 -17.00 -3.77 -18.88
C LEU A 538 -16.11 -3.29 -17.74
N TYR A 539 -16.69 -3.02 -16.57
CA TYR A 539 -15.94 -2.53 -15.42
C TYR A 539 -14.91 -3.56 -14.94
N ASP A 540 -15.26 -4.85 -14.98
CA ASP A 540 -14.31 -5.93 -14.70
C ASP A 540 -13.11 -5.82 -15.65
N LYS A 541 -13.32 -5.95 -16.97
CA LYS A 541 -12.23 -5.89 -17.95
C LYS A 541 -11.43 -4.58 -17.89
N ALA A 542 -12.06 -3.45 -17.59
CA ALA A 542 -11.38 -2.19 -17.39
C ALA A 542 -10.44 -2.23 -16.18
N ALA A 543 -10.90 -2.76 -15.03
CA ALA A 543 -10.09 -2.89 -13.82
C ALA A 543 -8.86 -3.79 -14.05
N SER A 544 -9.03 -4.90 -14.78
CA SER A 544 -7.91 -5.77 -15.20
C SER A 544 -6.91 -5.05 -16.05
N TYR A 545 -7.38 -4.40 -17.11
CA TYR A 545 -6.52 -3.69 -18.04
C TYR A 545 -5.69 -2.61 -17.32
N ILE A 546 -6.30 -1.86 -16.40
CA ILE A 546 -5.59 -0.90 -15.54
C ILE A 546 -4.54 -1.62 -14.69
N SER A 547 -4.93 -2.66 -13.94
CA SER A 547 -4.01 -3.34 -13.01
C SER A 547 -2.80 -3.95 -13.72
N GLU A 548 -3.00 -4.56 -14.90
CA GLU A 548 -1.91 -5.11 -15.71
C GLU A 548 -1.01 -4.02 -16.27
N GLN A 549 -1.59 -2.90 -16.71
CA GLN A 549 -0.81 -1.79 -17.22
C GLN A 549 0.06 -1.17 -16.13
N LEU A 550 -0.46 -1.01 -14.91
CA LEU A 550 0.32 -0.50 -13.77
C LEU A 550 1.50 -1.43 -13.44
N VAL A 551 1.31 -2.75 -13.43
CA VAL A 551 2.39 -3.72 -13.19
C VAL A 551 3.45 -3.65 -14.30
N LYS A 552 3.03 -3.66 -15.58
CA LYS A 552 3.94 -3.54 -16.72
C LYS A 552 4.75 -2.25 -16.68
N THR A 553 4.08 -1.14 -16.33
CA THR A 553 4.76 0.15 -16.18
C THR A 553 5.76 0.15 -15.03
N ALA A 554 5.44 -0.45 -13.89
CA ALA A 554 6.36 -0.55 -12.75
C ALA A 554 7.60 -1.39 -13.08
N LEU A 555 7.41 -2.53 -13.73
CA LEU A 555 8.50 -3.39 -14.23
C LEU A 555 9.42 -2.61 -15.19
N ALA A 556 8.82 -1.96 -16.19
CA ALA A 556 9.57 -1.17 -17.16
C ALA A 556 10.24 0.07 -16.53
N ALA A 557 9.67 0.63 -15.46
CA ALA A 557 10.26 1.72 -14.69
C ALA A 557 11.40 1.28 -13.76
N GLY A 558 11.76 0.00 -13.75
CA GLY A 558 12.95 -0.52 -13.05
C GLY A 558 12.68 -0.97 -11.62
N SER A 559 11.45 -1.41 -11.32
CA SER A 559 11.08 -2.02 -10.04
C SER A 559 11.91 -3.28 -9.76
N ARG A 560 12.24 -3.52 -8.49
CA ARG A 560 13.07 -4.63 -8.02
C ARG A 560 12.40 -5.51 -6.96
N ASP A 561 11.27 -5.07 -6.42
CA ASP A 561 10.49 -5.83 -5.45
C ASP A 561 9.39 -6.65 -6.14
N ASN A 562 8.73 -7.53 -5.37
CA ASN A 562 7.47 -8.11 -5.80
C ASN A 562 6.44 -6.99 -6.03
N ILE A 563 5.65 -7.13 -7.08
CA ILE A 563 4.67 -6.12 -7.46
C ILE A 563 3.29 -6.73 -7.28
N THR A 564 2.52 -6.18 -6.35
CA THR A 564 1.12 -6.53 -6.16
C THR A 564 0.28 -5.26 -6.22
N ILE A 565 -0.76 -5.28 -7.04
CA ILE A 565 -1.68 -4.15 -7.22
C ILE A 565 -3.11 -4.66 -7.16
N LEU A 566 -3.90 -4.04 -6.31
CA LEU A 566 -5.35 -4.23 -6.23
C LEU A 566 -6.02 -2.91 -6.63
N VAL A 567 -6.88 -2.98 -7.65
CA VAL A 567 -7.65 -1.85 -8.19
C VAL A 567 -9.12 -2.13 -7.96
N ALA A 568 -9.78 -1.27 -7.18
CA ALA A 568 -11.23 -1.26 -7.02
C ALA A 568 -11.83 -0.05 -7.76
N LEU A 569 -12.75 -0.32 -8.69
CA LEU A 569 -13.59 0.70 -9.31
C LEU A 569 -14.78 0.97 -8.39
N LEU A 570 -14.93 2.23 -7.95
CA LEU A 570 -15.94 2.64 -6.98
C LEU A 570 -17.20 3.18 -7.70
N SER A 571 -18.23 3.54 -6.92
CA SER A 571 -19.52 4.00 -7.45
C SER A 571 -19.41 5.22 -8.38
N GLY A 572 -18.40 6.07 -8.19
CA GLY A 572 -18.17 7.27 -9.00
C GLY A 572 -17.52 7.05 -10.38
N CYS A 573 -17.21 5.80 -10.76
CA CYS A 573 -16.63 5.46 -12.08
C CYS A 573 -17.62 5.51 -13.25
#